data_AF-A0A2E5SI64-F1
#
_entry.id   AF-A0A2E5SI64-F1
#
_cell.length_a   1.000
_cell.length_b   1.000
_cell.length_c   1.000
_cell.angle_alpha   90.00
_cell.angle_beta   90.00
_cell.angle_gamma   90.00
#
_symmetry.space_group_name_H-M   'P 1'
#
loop_
_entity.id
_entity.type
_entity.pdbx_description
1 polymer ?
#
loop_
_entity_poly.entity_id
_entity_poly.type
_entity_poly.pdbx_seq_one_letter_code
_entity_poly.pdbx_strand_id
1 'polypeptide(L)'
;MSNTKFTSFKDFYPYYLSEHKSKINKILHGIGTIIGLCFLFYTIYTEQYRLSPLSLLFGYTFAWIGHFIFEKNKPATFKHPIYSFIGDWVMLKDIIIRKIKL
;
A
#
# COMPACT_ATOMS: atom_id res chain seq x y z
N MET A 1 -1.00 4.65 22.25
CA MET A 1 -0.42 4.54 20.90
C MET A 1 1.08 4.76 21.04
N SER A 2 1.92 3.76 20.81
CA SER A 2 3.37 3.93 20.93
C SER A 2 3.88 4.90 19.85
N ASN A 3 4.64 5.92 20.26
CA ASN A 3 5.44 6.79 19.39
C ASN A 3 6.68 6.01 18.92
N THR A 4 6.49 4.86 18.28
CA THR A 4 7.61 4.08 17.76
C THR A 4 8.16 4.79 16.54
N LYS A 5 9.25 5.54 16.71
CA LYS A 5 10.02 6.05 15.57
C LYS A 5 10.84 4.90 15.03
N PHE A 6 10.44 4.35 13.88
CA PHE A 6 11.24 3.37 13.17
C PHE A 6 12.48 4.06 12.60
N THR A 7 13.66 3.57 12.99
CA THR A 7 14.96 4.09 12.54
C THR A 7 15.37 3.56 11.16
N SER A 8 14.73 2.49 10.68
CA SER A 8 14.94 1.94 9.36
C SER A 8 13.67 1.29 8.78
N PHE A 9 13.61 1.14 7.46
CA PHE A 9 12.52 0.39 6.83
C PHE A 9 12.51 -1.09 7.24
N LYS A 10 13.68 -1.67 7.50
CA LYS A 10 13.81 -3.06 7.98
C LYS A 10 13.07 -3.28 9.30
N ASP A 11 13.09 -2.29 10.19
CA ASP A 11 12.39 -2.34 11.47
C ASP A 11 10.88 -2.06 11.30
N PHE A 12 10.52 -1.23 10.31
CA PHE A 12 9.14 -0.89 9.99
C PHE A 12 8.38 -2.04 9.31
N TYR A 13 9.02 -2.77 8.41
CA TYR A 13 8.32 -3.72 7.54
C TYR A 13 7.61 -4.86 8.29
N PRO A 14 8.17 -5.46 9.36
CA PRO A 14 7.43 -6.41 10.20
C PRO A 14 6.19 -5.80 10.87
N TYR A 15 6.28 -4.55 11.34
CA TYR A 15 5.12 -3.82 11.87
C TYR A 15 4.08 -3.60 10.77
N TYR A 16 4.50 -3.16 9.59
CA TYR A 16 3.63 -2.98 8.43
C TYR A 16 2.87 -4.27 8.09
N LEU A 17 3.56 -5.42 7.98
CA LEU A 17 2.90 -6.71 7.72
C LEU A 17 1.94 -7.12 8.85
N SER A 18 2.22 -6.74 10.09
CA SER A 18 1.33 -7.00 11.22
C SER A 18 0.01 -6.20 11.17
N GLU A 19 -0.02 -5.10 10.42
CA GLU A 19 -1.23 -4.31 10.13
C GLU A 19 -2.01 -4.84 8.91
N HIS A 20 -1.48 -5.87 8.23
CA HIS A 20 -2.06 -6.50 7.04
C HIS A 20 -2.16 -8.02 7.23
N LYS A 21 -2.92 -8.47 8.23
CA LYS A 21 -3.06 -9.91 8.53
C LYS A 21 -4.03 -10.60 7.57
N SER A 22 -5.09 -9.91 7.19
CA SER A 22 -6.12 -10.41 6.28
C SER A 22 -5.56 -10.63 4.87
N LYS A 23 -5.82 -11.82 4.32
CA LYS A 23 -5.54 -12.15 2.93
C LYS A 23 -6.19 -11.15 1.97
N ILE A 24 -7.45 -10.79 2.23
CA ILE A 24 -8.22 -9.89 1.37
C ILE A 24 -7.61 -8.49 1.39
N ASN A 25 -7.16 -8.01 2.56
CA ASN A 25 -6.50 -6.72 2.66
C ASN A 25 -5.21 -6.67 1.82
N LYS A 26 -4.35 -7.68 1.92
CA LYS A 26 -3.14 -7.80 1.09
C LYS A 26 -3.45 -7.80 -0.41
N ILE A 27 -4.49 -8.52 -0.83
CA ILE A 27 -4.92 -8.58 -2.23
C ILE A 27 -5.43 -7.21 -2.69
N LEU A 28 -6.25 -6.54 -1.88
CA LEU A 28 -6.77 -5.21 -2.21
C LEU A 28 -5.65 -4.17 -2.35
N HIS A 29 -4.64 -4.21 -1.48
CA HIS A 29 -3.44 -3.41 -1.66
C HIS A 29 -2.75 -3.71 -2.99
N GLY A 30 -2.51 -4.98 -3.31
CA GLY A 30 -1.89 -5.37 -4.58
C GLY A 30 -2.67 -4.89 -5.81
N ILE A 31 -4.00 -5.06 -5.81
CA ILE A 31 -4.88 -4.57 -6.88
C ILE A 31 -4.81 -3.04 -6.97
N GLY A 32 -4.90 -2.34 -5.83
CA GLY A 32 -4.78 -0.89 -5.77
C GLY A 32 -3.46 -0.39 -6.35
N THR A 33 -2.33 -0.98 -5.95
CA THR A 33 -1.00 -0.63 -6.46
C THR A 33 -0.91 -0.81 -7.98
N ILE A 34 -1.43 -1.91 -8.52
CA ILE A 34 -1.42 -2.18 -9.97
C ILE A 34 -2.30 -1.17 -10.71
N ILE A 35 -3.53 -0.91 -10.24
CA ILE A 35 -4.43 0.06 -10.87
C ILE A 35 -3.83 1.47 -10.84
N GLY A 36 -3.28 1.88 -9.70
CA GLY A 36 -2.59 3.16 -9.57
C GLY A 36 -1.43 3.28 -10.54
N LEU A 37 -0.61 2.23 -10.68
CA LEU A 37 0.50 2.19 -11.63
C LEU A 37 0.02 2.27 -13.09
N CYS A 38 -1.01 1.52 -13.46
CA CYS A 38 -1.62 1.60 -14.79
C CYS A 38 -2.13 3.02 -15.10
N PHE A 39 -2.77 3.67 -14.13
CA PHE A 39 -3.23 5.05 -14.27
C PHE A 39 -2.06 6.02 -14.41
N LEU A 40 -0.99 5.85 -13.63
CA LEU A 40 0.22 6.68 -13.74
C LEU A 40 0.86 6.54 -15.13
N PHE A 41 0.98 5.32 -15.66
CA PHE A 41 1.46 5.12 -17.03
C PHE A 41 0.53 5.76 -18.07
N TYR A 42 -0.79 5.66 -17.87
CA TYR A 42 -1.75 6.32 -18.73
C TYR A 42 -1.57 7.84 -18.76
N THR A 43 -1.37 8.50 -17.61
CA THR A 43 -1.19 9.96 -17.57
C THR A 43 0.11 10.41 -18.22
N ILE A 44 1.18 9.61 -18.10
CA ILE A 44 2.46 9.86 -18.78
C ILE A 44 2.30 9.67 -20.29
N TYR A 45 1.70 8.56 -20.73
CA TYR A 45 1.53 8.24 -22.15
C TYR A 45 0.63 9.23 -22.89
N THR A 46 -0.39 9.77 -22.22
CA THR A 46 -1.32 10.76 -22.79
C THR A 46 -0.93 12.21 -22.52
N GLU A 47 0.20 12.44 -21.84
CA GLU A 47 0.64 13.76 -21.37
C GLU A 47 -0.37 14.51 -20.49
N GLN A 48 -1.37 13.81 -19.95
CA GLN A 48 -2.41 14.36 -19.08
C GLN A 48 -1.96 14.38 -17.61
N TYR A 49 -0.84 15.05 -17.32
CA TYR A 49 -0.24 15.07 -15.98
C TYR A 49 -1.18 15.59 -14.87
N ARG A 50 -2.18 16.39 -15.23
CA ARG A 50 -3.24 16.87 -14.31
C ARG A 50 -4.05 15.73 -13.69
N LEU A 51 -4.10 14.56 -14.34
CA LEU A 51 -4.80 13.38 -13.85
C LEU A 51 -3.93 12.53 -12.91
N SER A 52 -2.65 12.83 -12.74
CA SER A 52 -1.75 12.04 -11.89
C SER A 52 -2.25 11.86 -10.45
N PRO A 53 -2.94 12.81 -9.79
CA PRO A 53 -3.55 12.58 -8.48
C PRO A 53 -4.57 11.44 -8.45
N LEU A 54 -5.24 11.13 -9.58
CA LEU A 54 -6.17 10.01 -9.66
C LEU A 54 -5.47 8.66 -9.49
N SER A 55 -4.20 8.53 -9.91
CA SER A 55 -3.42 7.31 -9.70
C SER A 55 -3.29 6.97 -8.21
N LEU A 56 -3.01 7.98 -7.39
CA LEU A 56 -2.93 7.86 -5.94
C LEU A 56 -4.31 7.59 -5.35
N LEU A 57 -5.34 8.32 -5.80
CA LEU A 57 -6.71 8.13 -5.32
C LEU A 57 -7.16 6.68 -5.50
N PHE A 58 -7.08 6.15 -6.72
CA PHE A 58 -7.48 4.77 -6.99
C PHE A 58 -6.63 3.76 -6.22
N GLY A 59 -5.31 3.96 -6.15
CA GLY A 59 -4.43 3.08 -5.37
C GLY A 59 -4.82 3.00 -3.90
N TYR A 60 -5.08 4.15 -3.26
CA TYR A 60 -5.43 4.20 -1.85
C TYR A 60 -6.88 3.83 -1.56
N THR A 61 -7.82 3.98 -2.50
CA THR A 61 -9.22 3.55 -2.29
C THR A 61 -9.29 2.06 -1.95
N PHE A 62 -8.63 1.19 -2.72
CA PHE A 62 -8.63 -0.24 -2.45
C PHE A 62 -7.91 -0.59 -1.14
N ALA A 63 -6.77 0.06 -0.87
CA ALA A 63 -6.04 -0.11 0.39
C ALA A 63 -6.89 0.25 1.61
N TRP A 64 -7.62 1.37 1.56
CA TRP A 64 -8.49 1.81 2.64
C TRP A 64 -9.70 0.91 2.84
N ILE A 65 -10.31 0.39 1.76
CA ILE A 65 -11.35 -0.65 1.85
C ILE A 65 -10.80 -1.85 2.63
N GLY A 66 -9.59 -2.30 2.28
CA GLY A 66 -8.87 -3.36 2.98
C GLY A 66 -8.74 -3.11 4.48
N HIS A 67 -8.16 -1.96 4.84
CA HIS A 67 -7.94 -1.58 6.23
C HIS A 67 -9.23 -1.39 7.04
N PHE A 68 -10.20 -0.65 6.52
CA PHE A 68 -11.38 -0.28 7.32
C PHE A 68 -12.41 -1.41 7.42
N ILE A 69 -12.54 -2.25 6.39
CA ILE A 69 -13.55 -3.32 6.37
C ILE A 69 -12.96 -4.64 6.88
N PHE A 70 -11.77 -5.03 6.42
CA PHE A 70 -11.22 -6.36 6.68
C PHE A 70 -10.27 -6.40 7.88
N GLU A 71 -9.38 -5.41 8.03
CA GLU A 71 -8.49 -5.34 9.20
C GLU A 71 -9.14 -4.64 10.39
N LYS A 72 -10.05 -3.70 10.12
CA LYS A 72 -10.67 -2.79 11.10
C LYS A 72 -9.63 -1.98 11.89
N ASN A 73 -8.55 -1.58 11.23
CA ASN A 73 -7.50 -0.71 11.78
C ASN A 73 -7.37 0.59 10.98
N LYS A 74 -6.55 1.51 11.50
CA LYS A 74 -6.20 2.73 10.77
C LYS A 74 -4.91 2.47 9.99
N PRO A 75 -4.85 2.81 8.69
CA PRO A 75 -3.64 2.65 7.88
C PRO A 75 -2.39 3.24 8.54
N ALA A 76 -1.29 2.50 8.50
CA ALA A 76 0.02 2.98 8.97
C ALA A 76 0.49 4.23 8.21
N THR A 77 -0.01 4.46 7.00
CA THR A 77 0.30 5.61 6.13
C THR A 77 0.05 6.94 6.83
N PHE A 78 -0.93 7.02 7.74
CA PHE A 78 -1.20 8.26 8.49
C PHE A 78 -0.08 8.64 9.46
N LYS A 79 0.78 7.70 9.84
CA LYS A 79 1.94 7.94 10.73
C LYS A 79 3.28 7.87 9.99
N HIS A 80 3.38 6.97 9.03
CA HIS A 80 4.62 6.67 8.30
C HIS A 80 4.37 6.65 6.79
N PRO A 81 3.99 7.79 6.16
CA PRO A 81 3.49 7.81 4.79
C PRO A 81 4.50 7.26 3.78
N ILE A 82 5.78 7.64 3.89
CA ILE A 82 6.83 7.19 2.97
C ILE A 82 7.09 5.69 3.14
N TYR A 83 7.23 5.21 4.38
CA TYR A 83 7.49 3.79 4.64
C TYR A 83 6.28 2.91 4.28
N SER A 84 5.05 3.38 4.51
CA SER A 84 3.85 2.67 4.07
C SER A 84 3.77 2.56 2.56
N PHE A 85 4.07 3.65 1.83
CA PHE A 85 4.12 3.60 0.36
C PHE A 85 5.14 2.57 -0.12
N ILE A 86 6.38 2.60 0.41
CA ILE A 86 7.40 1.57 0.09
C ILE A 86 6.91 0.17 0.50
N GLY A 87 6.22 0.07 1.64
CA GLY A 87 5.61 -1.15 2.15
C GLY A 87 4.66 -1.81 1.16
N ASP A 88 3.81 -1.04 0.47
CA ASP A 88 2.88 -1.56 -0.54
C ASP A 88 3.63 -2.28 -1.68
N TRP A 89 4.70 -1.68 -2.19
CA TRP A 89 5.53 -2.27 -3.24
C TRP A 89 6.28 -3.51 -2.77
N VAL A 90 6.87 -3.46 -1.57
CA VAL A 90 7.62 -4.58 -1.02
C VAL A 90 6.70 -5.74 -0.71
N MET A 91 5.50 -5.47 -0.17
CA MET A 91 4.48 -6.48 0.07
C MET A 91 3.98 -7.11 -1.23
N LEU A 92 3.67 -6.31 -2.25
CA LEU A 92 3.27 -6.81 -3.58
C LEU A 92 4.36 -7.73 -4.16
N LYS A 93 5.62 -7.29 -4.14
CA LYS A 93 6.76 -8.11 -4.57
C LYS A 93 6.85 -9.41 -3.78
N ASP A 94 6.80 -9.33 -2.44
CA ASP A 94 6.91 -10.48 -1.55
C ASP A 94 5.75 -11.49 -1.74
N ILE A 95 4.56 -11.03 -2.12
CA ILE A 95 3.43 -11.88 -2.53
C ILE A 95 3.75 -12.60 -3.85
N ILE A 96 4.22 -11.88 -4.86
CA ILE A 96 4.53 -12.44 -6.19
C ILE A 96 5.60 -13.52 -6.10
N ILE A 97 6.67 -13.28 -5.33
CA ILE A 97 7.75 -14.26 -5.11
C ILE A 97 7.43 -15.29 -4.01
N ARG A 98 6.21 -15.29 -3.48
CA ARG A 98 5.72 -16.21 -2.43
C ARG A 98 6.55 -16.21 -1.13
N LYS A 99 7.19 -15.07 -0.81
CA LYS A 99 7.96 -14.89 0.42
C LYS A 99 7.05 -14.68 1.64
N ILE A 100 5.86 -14.13 1.44
CA ILE A 100 4.83 -14.02 2.47
C ILE A 100 3.59 -14.82 2.08
N LYS A 101 2.93 -15.43 3.08
CA LYS A 101 1.69 -16.17 2.85
C LYS A 101 0.53 -15.20 2.62
N LEU A 102 -0.26 -15.51 1.59
CA LEU A 102 -1.57 -14.92 1.34
C LEU A 102 -2.64 -15.64 2.16
#